data_AF-A0A379SN82-F1
#
_entry.id   AF-A0A379SN82-F1
#
_cell.length_a   1.000
_cell.length_b   1.000
_cell.length_c   1.000
_cell.angle_alpha   90.00
_cell.angle_beta   90.00
_cell.angle_gamma   90.00
#
_symmetry.space_group_name_H-M   'P 1'
#
loop_
_entity.id
_entity.type
_entity.pdbx_description
1 polymer ?
#
loop_
_entity_poly.entity_id
_entity_poly.type
_entity_poly.pdbx_seq_one_letter_code
_entity_poly.pdbx_strand_id
1 'polypeptide(L)'
;MGPEGVANVSLSNIAGESAEGMLVTKPKNYDQVPANKPIVDAIKAKKQDPSGAFVWTTYAALQSLQAGLNQSDDPAEIAKYLKGATVDTVMGTAVVG
;
A
#
# COMPACT_ATOMS: atom_id res chain seq x y z
N MET A 1 -18.72 -12.92 -3.03
CA MET A 1 -17.50 -12.46 -2.36
C MET A 1 -16.38 -12.43 -3.37
N GLY A 2 -15.61 -11.34 -3.49
CA GLY A 2 -14.55 -11.20 -4.51
C GLY A 2 -13.16 -10.87 -3.92
N PRO A 3 -12.08 -11.09 -4.68
CA PRO A 3 -10.70 -10.79 -4.26
C PRO A 3 -10.38 -9.27 -4.28
N GLU A 4 -9.16 -8.88 -3.93
CA GLU A 4 -8.76 -7.47 -3.79
C GLU A 4 -8.84 -6.68 -5.10
N GLY A 5 -8.68 -7.38 -6.24
CA GLY A 5 -8.81 -6.77 -7.57
C GLY A 5 -10.17 -6.12 -7.83
N VAL A 6 -11.24 -6.56 -7.14
CA VAL A 6 -12.58 -5.96 -7.27
C VAL A 6 -12.86 -4.90 -6.19
N ALA A 7 -11.96 -4.69 -5.24
CA ALA A 7 -12.14 -3.72 -4.14
C ALA A 7 -11.63 -2.32 -4.51
N ASN A 8 -12.24 -1.69 -5.53
CA ASN A 8 -11.84 -0.38 -6.03
C ASN A 8 -13.05 0.50 -6.44
N VAL A 9 -12.84 1.83 -6.48
CA VAL A 9 -13.91 2.81 -6.80
C VAL A 9 -14.53 2.64 -8.18
N SER A 10 -13.76 2.12 -9.16
CA SER A 10 -14.27 1.90 -10.51
C SER A 10 -15.34 0.82 -10.54
N LEU A 11 -15.29 -0.18 -9.66
CA LEU A 11 -16.37 -1.17 -9.55
C LEU A 11 -17.68 -0.52 -9.13
N SER A 12 -17.66 0.30 -8.07
CA SER A 12 -18.85 1.01 -7.60
C SER A 12 -19.42 1.93 -8.68
N ASN A 13 -18.56 2.57 -9.47
CA ASN A 13 -19.00 3.42 -10.59
C ASN A 13 -19.68 2.62 -11.71
N ILE A 14 -19.26 1.37 -11.96
CA ILE A 14 -19.83 0.51 -13.01
C ILE A 14 -21.12 -0.17 -12.54
N ALA A 15 -21.12 -0.71 -11.31
CA ALA A 15 -22.21 -1.53 -10.79
C ALA A 15 -23.29 -0.72 -10.06
N GLY A 16 -23.00 0.53 -9.68
CA GLY A 16 -23.92 1.39 -8.93
C GLY A 16 -24.39 0.73 -7.64
N GLU A 17 -25.68 0.83 -7.35
CA GLU A 17 -26.33 0.21 -6.17
C GLU A 17 -26.17 -1.31 -6.13
N SER A 18 -25.93 -1.97 -7.28
CA SER A 18 -25.73 -3.43 -7.31
C SER A 18 -24.42 -3.87 -6.64
N ALA A 19 -23.50 -2.94 -6.36
CA ALA A 19 -22.29 -3.24 -5.57
C ALA A 19 -22.55 -3.27 -4.06
N GLU A 20 -23.70 -2.76 -3.59
CA GLU A 20 -24.00 -2.70 -2.15
C GLU A 20 -24.10 -4.11 -1.55
N GLY A 21 -23.49 -4.30 -0.38
CA GLY A 21 -23.44 -5.59 0.29
C GLY A 21 -22.44 -6.60 -0.30
N MET A 22 -21.71 -6.26 -1.37
CA MET A 22 -20.67 -7.14 -1.90
C MET A 22 -19.50 -7.27 -0.91
N LEU A 23 -19.27 -8.50 -0.41
CA LEU A 23 -18.11 -8.81 0.42
C LEU A 23 -16.84 -8.94 -0.42
N VAL A 24 -15.73 -8.36 0.07
CA VAL A 24 -14.41 -8.45 -0.57
C VAL A 24 -13.32 -8.76 0.44
N THR A 25 -12.29 -9.47 0.00
CA THR A 25 -11.02 -9.58 0.73
C THR A 25 -10.06 -8.53 0.21
N LYS A 26 -9.52 -7.68 1.08
CA LYS A 26 -8.54 -6.65 0.70
C LYS A 26 -7.58 -6.36 1.85
N PRO A 27 -6.41 -5.75 1.59
CA PRO A 27 -5.54 -5.26 2.64
C PRO A 27 -6.24 -4.26 3.56
N LYS A 28 -5.69 -4.10 4.78
CA LYS A 28 -6.13 -3.10 5.76
C LYS A 28 -6.25 -1.70 5.13
N ASN A 29 -7.17 -0.89 5.66
CA ASN A 29 -7.27 0.54 5.33
C ASN A 29 -6.07 1.31 5.92
N TYR A 30 -4.97 1.37 5.19
CA TYR A 30 -3.76 2.07 5.65
C TYR A 30 -3.92 3.60 5.65
N ASP A 31 -4.86 4.15 4.88
CA ASP A 31 -5.26 5.55 4.90
C ASP A 31 -5.94 5.97 6.22
N GLN A 32 -6.45 5.00 6.98
CA GLN A 32 -7.10 5.23 8.27
C GLN A 32 -6.13 5.05 9.46
N VAL A 33 -4.86 4.73 9.20
CA VAL A 33 -3.82 4.68 10.25
C VAL A 33 -3.43 6.12 10.63
N PRO A 34 -3.51 6.52 11.92
CA PRO A 34 -3.25 7.91 12.32
C PRO A 34 -1.87 8.45 11.88
N ALA A 35 -0.83 7.61 11.94
CA ALA A 35 0.53 7.97 11.52
C ALA A 35 0.63 8.31 10.01
N ASN A 36 -0.30 7.82 9.19
CA ASN A 36 -0.31 8.04 7.75
C ASN A 36 -1.07 9.31 7.33
N LYS A 37 -1.71 10.02 8.28
CA LYS A 37 -2.50 11.23 7.99
C LYS A 37 -1.74 12.28 7.15
N PRO A 38 -0.45 12.57 7.38
CA PRO A 38 0.28 13.54 6.55
C PRO A 38 0.35 13.13 5.07
N ILE A 39 0.45 11.83 4.78
CA ILE A 39 0.47 11.29 3.42
C ILE A 39 -0.92 11.42 2.78
N VAL A 40 -1.97 11.09 3.54
CA VAL A 40 -3.37 11.29 3.11
C VAL A 40 -3.62 12.75 2.73
N ASP A 41 -3.22 13.69 3.59
CA ASP A 41 -3.41 15.12 3.35
C ASP A 41 -2.63 15.57 2.10
N ALA A 42 -1.40 15.10 1.91
CA ALA A 42 -0.57 15.42 0.75
C ALA A 42 -1.14 14.89 -0.57
N ILE A 43 -1.70 13.68 -0.58
CA ILE A 43 -2.36 13.09 -1.75
C ILE A 43 -3.65 13.86 -2.08
N LYS A 44 -4.47 14.18 -1.07
CA LYS A 44 -5.69 14.97 -1.23
C LYS A 44 -5.41 16.39 -1.71
N ALA A 45 -4.33 17.02 -1.25
CA ALA A 45 -3.91 18.34 -1.72
C ALA A 45 -3.59 18.34 -3.23
N LYS A 46 -3.18 17.19 -3.79
CA LYS A 46 -3.00 16.97 -5.23
C LYS A 46 -4.27 16.55 -5.97
N LYS A 47 -5.43 16.55 -5.29
CA LYS A 47 -6.73 16.08 -5.81
C LYS A 47 -6.70 14.61 -6.27
N GLN A 48 -5.89 13.79 -5.60
CA GLN A 48 -5.79 12.35 -5.86
C GLN A 48 -6.49 11.56 -4.75
N ASP A 49 -6.84 10.29 -5.03
CA ASP A 49 -7.52 9.40 -4.08
C ASP A 49 -6.50 8.54 -3.30
N PRO A 50 -6.38 8.70 -1.97
CA PRO A 50 -5.50 7.90 -1.13
C PRO A 50 -6.11 6.56 -0.67
N SER A 51 -7.38 6.27 -0.97
CA SER A 51 -8.11 5.13 -0.39
C SER A 51 -7.72 3.77 -0.99
N GLY A 52 -7.15 3.76 -2.19
CA GLY A 52 -6.76 2.53 -2.89
C GLY A 52 -5.62 1.79 -2.17
N ALA A 53 -5.78 0.48 -1.96
CA ALA A 53 -4.77 -0.34 -1.29
C ALA A 53 -3.37 -0.24 -1.95
N PHE A 54 -3.34 -0.11 -3.29
CA PHE A 54 -2.10 -0.03 -4.05
C PHE A 54 -1.32 1.27 -3.88
N VAL A 55 -1.96 2.35 -3.40
CA VAL A 55 -1.23 3.56 -3.00
C VAL A 55 -0.23 3.22 -1.89
N TRP A 56 -0.69 2.45 -0.91
CA TRP A 56 0.07 2.11 0.29
C TRP A 56 1.10 1.03 0.05
N THR A 57 0.78 -0.02 -0.72
CA THR A 57 1.75 -1.06 -1.08
C THR A 57 2.89 -0.51 -1.94
N THR A 58 2.59 0.43 -2.85
CA THR A 58 3.62 1.08 -3.67
C THR A 58 4.51 1.99 -2.83
N TYR A 59 3.92 2.75 -1.89
CA TYR A 59 4.69 3.59 -0.98
C TYR A 59 5.62 2.74 -0.09
N ALA A 60 5.11 1.64 0.48
CA ALA A 60 5.90 0.71 1.29
C ALA A 60 7.03 0.03 0.48
N ALA A 61 6.79 -0.29 -0.80
CA ALA A 61 7.83 -0.82 -1.68
C ALA A 61 8.97 0.20 -1.91
N LEU A 62 8.65 1.49 -2.07
CA LEU A 62 9.67 2.55 -2.17
C LEU A 62 10.44 2.75 -0.86
N GLN A 63 9.78 2.67 0.29
CA GLN A 63 10.45 2.68 1.60
C GLN A 63 11.38 1.47 1.76
N SER A 64 10.96 0.30 1.30
CA SER A 64 11.78 -0.92 1.30
C SER A 64 12.99 -0.77 0.39
N LEU A 65 12.80 -0.26 -0.84
CA LEU A 65 13.90 0.01 -1.76
C LEU A 65 14.88 1.03 -1.17
N GLN A 66 14.38 2.11 -0.54
CA GLN A 66 15.22 3.09 0.14
C GLN A 66 16.07 2.45 1.25
N ALA A 67 15.47 1.58 2.06
CA ALA A 67 16.20 0.87 3.12
C ALA A 67 17.32 -0.03 2.54
N GLY A 68 17.06 -0.70 1.42
CA GLY A 68 18.07 -1.49 0.70
C GLY A 68 19.18 -0.63 0.09
N LEU A 69 18.83 0.49 -0.55
CA LEU A 69 19.78 1.43 -1.15
C LEU A 69 20.72 2.09 -0.14
N ASN A 70 20.31 2.16 1.14
CA ASN A 70 21.20 2.59 2.22
C ASN A 70 22.28 1.56 2.58
N GLN A 71 22.17 0.33 2.07
CA GLN A 71 23.12 -0.76 2.31
C GLN A 71 24.00 -1.05 1.09
N SER A 72 23.43 -1.01 -0.11
CA SER A 72 24.13 -1.30 -1.36
C SER A 72 23.36 -0.75 -2.57
N ASP A 73 24.07 -0.53 -3.67
CA ASP A 73 23.49 -0.29 -5.00
C ASP A 73 23.42 -1.57 -5.86
N ASP A 74 24.00 -2.68 -5.40
CA ASP A 74 23.90 -3.98 -6.05
C ASP A 74 22.51 -4.62 -5.79
N PRO A 75 21.75 -4.99 -6.85
CA PRO A 75 20.42 -5.56 -6.68
C PRO A 75 20.37 -6.86 -5.84
N ALA A 76 21.40 -7.70 -5.91
CA ALA A 76 21.42 -8.96 -5.17
C ALA A 76 21.68 -8.72 -3.67
N GLU A 77 22.57 -7.80 -3.33
CA GLU A 77 22.82 -7.40 -1.94
C GLU A 77 21.62 -6.65 -1.34
N ILE A 78 20.93 -5.79 -2.11
CA ILE A 78 19.66 -5.17 -1.69
C ILE A 78 18.63 -6.26 -1.36
N ALA A 79 18.41 -7.21 -2.27
CA ALA A 79 17.43 -8.28 -2.07
C ALA A 79 17.77 -9.15 -0.86
N LYS A 80 19.05 -9.47 -0.67
CA LYS A 80 19.55 -10.24 0.48
C LYS A 80 19.34 -9.49 1.79
N TYR A 81 19.62 -8.18 1.83
CA TYR A 81 19.35 -7.35 3.00
C TYR A 81 17.86 -7.34 3.34
N LEU A 82 16.98 -7.09 2.37
CA LEU A 82 15.54 -7.00 2.62
C LEU A 82 14.93 -8.32 3.11
N LYS A 83 15.49 -9.47 2.72
CA LYS A 83 15.10 -10.80 3.23
C LYS A 83 15.59 -11.09 4.66
N GLY A 84 16.66 -10.43 5.10
CA GLY A 84 17.27 -10.64 6.40
C GLY A 84 16.90 -9.57 7.44
N ALA A 85 16.25 -8.49 7.04
CA ALA A 85 15.98 -7.32 7.88
C ALA A 85 14.49 -7.00 7.98
N THR A 86 14.13 -6.26 9.04
CA THR A 86 12.82 -5.61 9.19
C THR A 86 12.89 -4.18 8.66
N VAL A 87 11.91 -3.76 7.87
CA VAL A 87 11.79 -2.37 7.40
C VAL A 87 10.49 -1.77 7.90
N ASP A 88 10.55 -0.62 8.57
CA ASP A 88 9.37 0.13 8.95
C ASP A 88 8.79 0.87 7.76
N THR A 89 7.51 0.64 7.49
CA THR A 89 6.79 1.24 6.37
C THR A 89 5.45 1.84 6.81
N VAL A 90 4.78 2.53 5.89
CA VAL A 90 3.40 3.00 6.08
C VAL A 90 2.38 1.87 6.27
N MET A 91 2.77 0.62 5.98
CA MET A 91 1.97 -0.58 6.22
C MET A 91 2.31 -1.29 7.55
N GLY A 92 3.23 -0.73 8.34
CA GLY A 92 3.82 -1.35 9.51
C GLY A 92 5.20 -1.94 9.23
N THR A 93 5.74 -2.68 10.19
CA THR A 93 7.03 -3.36 10.05
C THR A 93 6.91 -4.54 9.09
N ALA A 94 7.64 -4.48 7.99
CA ALA A 94 7.67 -5.51 6.95
C ALA A 94 8.88 -6.43 7.13
N VAL A 95 8.67 -7.73 6.91
CA VAL A 95 9.73 -8.74 6.73
C VAL A 95 9.51 -9.36 5.36
N VAL A 96 10.52 -9.34 4.50
CA VAL A 96 10.45 -10.04 3.20
C VAL A 96 10.82 -11.50 3.46
N GLY A 97 9.86 -12.41 3.29
CA GLY A 97 10.09 -13.86 3.36
C GLY A 97 10.84 -14.42 2.15
#